data_AF-A0A7C3MWV9-F1
#
_entry.id   AF-A0A7C3MWV9-F1
#
_cell.length_a   1.000
_cell.length_b   1.000
_cell.length_c   1.000
_cell.angle_alpha   90.00
_cell.angle_beta   90.00
_cell.angle_gamma   90.00
#
_symmetry.space_group_name_H-M   'P 1'
#
loop_
_entity.id
_entity.type
_entity.pdbx_description
1 polymer ?
#
loop_
_entity_poly.entity_id
_entity_poly.type
_entity_poly.pdbx_seq_one_letter_code
_entity_poly.pdbx_strand_id
1 'polypeptide(L)'
;MPRKAATNSATSAFRQVQEQARTLLINLRKEIRTKEAELRRLKEEESRLGLLVGGPAAAVGPREARGAMRGGRINWRAVLEQMPKQFKASDVRAVRGLKAKRPSEIFAAITRWINAGVVKRKTRGLYERV
;
A
#
# COMPACT_ATOMS: atom_id res chain seq x y z
N MET A 1 -37.60 -36.15 -30.02
CA MET A 1 -37.78 -35.05 -29.04
C MET A 1 -36.73 -35.14 -27.92
N PRO A 2 -35.59 -34.42 -28.00
CA PRO A 2 -34.67 -34.29 -26.87
C PRO A 2 -34.31 -32.81 -26.61
N ARG A 3 -35.13 -32.08 -25.84
CA ARG A 3 -34.78 -30.72 -25.37
C ARG A 3 -34.63 -30.59 -23.85
N LYS A 4 -35.03 -31.60 -23.07
CA LYS A 4 -35.03 -31.53 -21.59
C LYS A 4 -33.67 -31.83 -20.94
N ALA A 5 -32.74 -32.51 -21.62
CA ALA A 5 -31.45 -32.88 -21.03
C ALA A 5 -30.47 -31.69 -20.93
N ALA A 6 -30.48 -30.78 -21.91
CA ALA A 6 -29.56 -29.64 -21.97
C ALA A 6 -29.82 -28.61 -20.86
N THR A 7 -31.09 -28.36 -20.50
CA THR A 7 -31.44 -27.43 -19.42
C THR A 7 -30.98 -27.93 -18.05
N ASN A 8 -31.07 -29.24 -17.77
CA ASN A 8 -30.62 -29.80 -16.49
C ASN A 8 -29.10 -29.76 -16.31
N SER A 9 -28.36 -29.94 -17.41
CA SER A 9 -26.89 -29.84 -17.42
C SER A 9 -26.42 -28.40 -17.15
N ALA A 10 -27.07 -27.40 -17.74
CA ALA A 10 -26.75 -25.99 -17.50
C ALA A 10 -27.01 -25.56 -16.04
N THR A 11 -28.11 -26.00 -15.43
CA THR A 11 -28.40 -25.73 -14.01
C THR A 11 -27.40 -26.41 -13.08
N SER A 12 -26.89 -27.59 -13.46
CA SER A 12 -25.88 -28.33 -12.70
C SER A 12 -24.51 -27.64 -12.76
N ALA A 13 -24.07 -27.21 -13.95
CA ALA A 13 -22.81 -26.47 -14.12
C ALA A 13 -22.81 -25.14 -13.36
N PHE A 14 -23.92 -24.40 -13.37
CA PHE A 14 -24.06 -23.16 -12.62
C PHE A 14 -23.96 -23.38 -11.09
N ARG A 15 -24.58 -24.45 -10.57
CA ARG A 15 -24.46 -24.81 -9.15
C ARG A 15 -23.01 -25.17 -8.77
N GLN A 16 -22.30 -25.89 -9.64
CA GLN A 16 -20.90 -26.22 -9.41
C GLN A 16 -20.01 -24.97 -9.33
N VAL A 17 -20.21 -24.00 -10.22
CA VAL A 17 -19.49 -22.71 -10.16
C VAL A 17 -19.86 -21.93 -8.90
N GLN A 18 -21.13 -21.94 -8.49
CA GLN A 18 -21.58 -21.28 -7.26
C GLN A 18 -20.95 -21.90 -6.01
N GLU A 19 -20.81 -23.22 -5.95
CA GLU A 19 -20.13 -23.92 -4.87
C GLU A 19 -18.63 -23.62 -4.85
N GLN A 20 -17.97 -23.61 -6.00
CA GLN A 20 -16.55 -23.20 -6.13
C GLN A 20 -16.32 -21.76 -5.68
N ALA A 21 -17.21 -20.83 -6.04
CA ALA A 21 -17.12 -19.45 -5.58
C ALA A 21 -17.27 -19.33 -4.06
N ARG A 22 -18.19 -20.11 -3.46
CA ARG A 22 -18.38 -20.13 -2.01
C ARG A 22 -17.15 -20.69 -1.27
N THR A 23 -16.58 -21.79 -1.74
CA THR A 23 -15.37 -22.37 -1.13
C THR A 23 -14.18 -21.42 -1.24
N LEU A 24 -14.01 -20.75 -2.39
CA LEU A 24 -12.96 -19.76 -2.59
C LEU A 24 -13.13 -18.54 -1.65
N LEU A 25 -14.35 -18.03 -1.48
CA LEU A 25 -14.63 -16.95 -0.53
C LEU A 25 -14.36 -17.35 0.92
N ILE A 26 -14.67 -18.59 1.30
CA ILE A 26 -14.36 -19.11 2.64
C ILE A 26 -12.85 -19.19 2.85
N ASN A 27 -12.11 -19.69 1.86
CA ASN A 27 -10.65 -19.78 1.92
C ASN A 27 -9.99 -18.41 2.01
N LEU A 28 -10.40 -17.45 1.18
CA LEU A 28 -9.91 -16.07 1.25
C LEU A 28 -10.18 -15.43 2.62
N ARG A 29 -11.36 -15.66 3.21
CA ARG A 29 -11.66 -15.17 4.57
C ARG A 29 -10.75 -15.78 5.63
N LYS A 30 -10.40 -17.06 5.49
CA LYS A 30 -9.45 -17.73 6.39
C LYS A 30 -8.06 -17.14 6.23
N GLU A 31 -7.59 -16.96 5.00
CA GLU A 31 -6.29 -16.35 4.69
C GLU A 31 -6.18 -14.91 5.19
N ILE A 32 -7.23 -14.10 5.03
CA ILE A 32 -7.27 -12.76 5.59
C ILE A 32 -7.09 -12.81 7.11
N ARG A 33 -7.81 -13.70 7.80
CA ARG A 33 -7.70 -13.86 9.25
C ARG A 33 -6.31 -14.32 9.69
N THR A 34 -5.69 -15.26 8.98
CA THR A 34 -4.33 -15.71 9.31
C THR A 34 -3.32 -14.59 9.10
N LYS A 35 -3.43 -13.83 8.01
CA LYS A 35 -2.57 -12.68 7.74
C LYS A 35 -2.77 -11.54 8.73
N GLU A 36 -4.01 -11.28 9.14
CA GLU A 36 -4.31 -10.31 10.19
C GLU A 36 -3.71 -10.72 11.54
N ALA A 37 -3.74 -12.02 11.88
CA ALA A 37 -3.12 -12.53 13.10
C ALA A 37 -1.58 -12.46 13.04
N GLU A 38 -0.99 -12.79 11.89
CA GLU A 38 0.45 -12.66 11.63
C GLU A 38 0.91 -11.20 11.77
N LEU A 39 0.16 -10.25 11.20
CA LEU A 39 0.43 -8.81 11.34
C LEU A 39 0.36 -8.34 12.80
N ARG A 40 -0.59 -8.85 13.60
CA ARG A 40 -0.66 -8.50 15.03
C ARG A 40 0.58 -8.99 15.77
N ARG A 41 1.00 -10.23 15.54
CA ARG A 41 2.21 -10.81 16.15
C ARG A 41 3.46 -10.01 15.80
N LEU A 42 3.65 -9.70 14.52
CA LEU A 42 4.81 -8.91 14.07
C LEU A 42 4.84 -7.50 14.69
N LYS A 43 3.68 -6.85 14.85
CA LYS A 43 3.58 -5.55 15.54
C LYS A 43 3.92 -5.64 17.03
N GLU A 44 3.54 -6.73 17.69
CA GLU A 44 3.90 -6.99 19.09
C GLU A 44 5.40 -7.24 19.23
N GLU A 45 6.00 -8.02 18.33
CA GLU A 45 7.45 -8.27 18.28
C GLU A 45 8.24 -6.98 18.02
N GLU A 46 7.83 -6.17 17.05
CA GLU A 46 8.40 -4.84 16.78
C GLU A 46 8.36 -3.95 18.03
N SER A 47 7.22 -3.93 18.73
CA SER A 47 7.07 -3.16 19.97
C SER A 47 8.02 -3.63 21.07
N ARG A 48 8.21 -4.95 21.21
CA ARG A 48 9.13 -5.54 22.19
C ARG A 48 10.59 -5.24 21.85
N LEU A 49 10.97 -5.34 20.57
CA LEU A 49 12.30 -4.96 20.11
C LEU A 49 12.55 -3.46 20.32
N GLY A 50 11.57 -2.60 20.04
CA GLY A 50 11.65 -1.16 20.28
C GLY A 50 11.89 -0.79 21.75
N LEU A 51 11.43 -1.60 22.70
CA LEU A 51 11.70 -1.42 24.13
C LEU A 51 13.11 -1.88 24.53
N LEU A 52 13.61 -2.97 23.93
CA LEU A 52 14.95 -3.50 24.21
C LEU A 52 16.08 -2.64 23.61
N VAL A 53 15.79 -1.88 22.55
CA VAL A 53 16.75 -0.94 21.90
C VAL A 53 16.91 0.37 22.72
N GLY A 54 16.25 0.52 23.87
CA GLY A 54 16.22 1.73 24.68
C GLY A 54 17.60 2.35 25.01
N GLY A 55 18.01 3.36 24.24
CA GLY A 55 19.01 4.38 24.54
C GLY A 55 18.61 5.71 23.85
N PRO A 56 18.88 6.89 24.42
CA PRO A 56 18.18 8.13 24.08
C PRO A 56 18.65 8.66 22.73
N ALA A 57 17.95 8.28 21.66
CA ALA A 57 18.15 8.88 20.36
C ALA A 57 16.79 9.06 19.68
N ALA A 58 16.38 10.32 19.65
CA ALA A 58 15.64 10.94 18.56
C ALA A 58 15.04 9.98 17.50
N ALA A 59 13.75 9.70 17.65
CA ALA A 59 12.77 9.80 16.58
C ALA A 59 13.16 9.33 15.16
N VAL A 60 13.11 8.02 14.87
CA VAL A 60 12.91 7.49 13.49
C VAL A 60 12.25 6.10 13.56
N GLY A 61 10.94 5.96 13.78
CA GLY A 61 9.93 5.60 12.76
C GLY A 61 9.63 4.08 12.70
N PRO A 62 8.50 3.58 12.15
CA PRO A 62 7.31 4.26 11.65
C PRO A 62 6.00 3.79 12.34
N ARG A 63 5.32 4.68 13.06
CA ARG A 63 3.89 4.52 13.35
C ARG A 63 3.12 4.67 12.04
N GLU A 64 2.43 3.61 11.60
CA GLU A 64 1.24 3.71 10.77
C GLU A 64 0.15 4.44 11.57
N ALA A 65 0.28 5.76 11.71
CA ALA A 65 -0.77 6.58 12.26
C ALA A 65 -1.82 6.78 11.16
N ARG A 66 -2.85 5.93 11.20
CA ARG A 66 -4.21 6.34 10.86
C ARG A 66 -4.54 7.57 11.70
N GLY A 67 -4.24 8.75 11.18
CA GLY A 67 -4.42 9.99 11.92
C GLY A 67 -4.13 11.17 11.04
N ALA A 68 -5.19 11.87 10.63
CA ALA A 68 -5.08 13.23 10.18
C ALA A 68 -4.41 14.06 11.30
N MET A 69 -3.11 14.34 11.16
CA MET A 69 -2.41 15.25 12.05
C MET A 69 -1.71 16.32 11.23
N ARG A 70 -2.23 17.54 11.37
CA ARG A 70 -1.51 18.78 11.07
C ARG A 70 -0.08 18.66 11.60
N GLY A 71 0.91 18.74 10.71
CA GLY A 71 2.30 19.03 11.09
C GLY A 71 3.25 17.85 11.38
N GLY A 72 2.87 16.60 11.10
CA GLY A 72 3.83 15.49 11.17
C GLY A 72 4.91 15.55 10.08
N ARG A 73 6.15 15.18 10.40
CA ARG A 73 7.23 15.01 9.40
C ARG A 73 6.79 13.94 8.39
N ILE A 74 6.69 14.31 7.13
CA ILE A 74 6.33 13.39 6.05
C ILE A 74 7.47 12.41 5.82
N ASN A 75 7.17 11.12 5.84
CA ASN A 75 8.10 10.11 5.40
C ASN A 75 8.16 10.09 3.86
N TRP A 76 9.08 10.87 3.30
CA TRP A 76 9.27 10.97 1.86
C TRP A 76 9.71 9.66 1.20
N ARG A 77 10.31 8.70 1.93
CA ARG A 77 10.64 7.38 1.34
C ARG A 77 9.38 6.58 1.05
N ALA A 78 8.47 6.51 2.02
CA ALA A 78 7.17 5.83 1.84
C ALA A 78 6.32 6.48 0.73
N VAL A 79 6.42 7.79 0.55
CA VAL A 79 5.76 8.50 -0.56
C VAL A 79 6.32 8.03 -1.90
N LEU A 80 7.64 7.88 -2.04
CA LEU A 80 8.27 7.43 -3.28
C LEU A 80 7.90 5.99 -3.65
N GLU A 81 7.75 5.10 -2.67
CA GLU A 81 7.34 3.70 -2.89
C GLU A 81 5.92 3.57 -3.45
N GLN A 82 5.05 4.52 -3.13
CA GLN A 82 3.68 4.58 -3.64
C GLN A 82 3.60 5.17 -5.06
N MET A 83 4.70 5.71 -5.59
CA MET A 83 4.69 6.33 -6.91
C MET A 83 4.85 5.30 -8.03
N PRO A 84 4.14 5.49 -9.16
CA PRO A 84 4.40 4.72 -10.36
C PRO A 84 5.83 4.91 -10.84
N LYS A 85 6.32 4.00 -11.69
CA LYS A 85 7.70 4.05 -12.24
C LYS A 85 8.02 5.40 -12.86
N GLN A 86 7.03 6.04 -13.49
CA GLN A 86 7.12 7.41 -13.99
C GLN A 86 6.02 8.25 -13.35
N PHE A 87 6.38 9.39 -12.77
CA PHE A 87 5.45 10.25 -12.04
C PHE A 87 5.76 11.73 -12.26
N LYS A 88 4.76 12.58 -12.04
CA LYS A 88 4.87 14.04 -12.03
C LYS A 88 4.78 14.57 -10.60
N ALA A 89 5.18 15.82 -10.38
CA ALA A 89 5.02 16.49 -9.09
C ALA A 89 3.53 16.60 -8.64
N SER A 90 2.59 16.61 -9.60
CA SER A 90 1.16 16.53 -9.34
C SER A 90 0.77 15.24 -8.63
N ASP A 91 1.40 14.13 -8.99
CA ASP A 91 1.06 12.80 -8.50
C ASP A 91 1.55 12.65 -7.05
N VAL A 92 2.70 13.24 -6.73
CA VAL A 92 3.20 13.36 -5.36
C VAL A 92 2.23 14.14 -4.47
N ARG A 93 1.62 15.21 -5.00
CA ARG A 93 0.61 16.00 -4.25
C ARG A 93 -0.70 15.22 -4.04
N ALA A 94 -1.03 14.30 -4.93
CA ALA A 94 -2.25 13.50 -4.84
C ALA A 94 -2.23 12.49 -3.68
N VAL A 95 -1.04 12.15 -3.17
CA VAL A 95 -0.87 11.25 -2.02
C VAL A 95 -1.57 11.83 -0.77
N ARG A 96 -2.27 10.96 -0.05
CA ARG A 96 -3.02 11.34 1.15
C ARG A 96 -2.09 11.98 2.19
N GLY A 97 -2.46 13.17 2.67
CA GLY A 97 -1.67 13.95 3.64
C GLY A 97 -0.71 14.99 3.02
N LEU A 98 -0.53 15.01 1.70
CA LEU A 98 0.33 15.96 0.99
C LEU A 98 -0.43 17.12 0.31
N LYS A 99 -1.77 17.10 0.29
CA LYS A 99 -2.59 18.18 -0.31
C LYS A 99 -2.39 19.54 0.36
N ALA A 100 -2.15 19.58 1.66
CA ALA A 100 -1.97 20.82 2.43
C ALA A 100 -0.52 21.35 2.41
N LYS A 101 0.40 20.66 1.71
CA LYS A 101 1.83 20.95 1.77
C LYS A 101 2.25 21.90 0.67
N ARG A 102 3.19 22.79 0.99
CA ARG A 102 3.67 23.80 0.05
C ARG A 102 4.33 23.12 -1.15
N PRO A 103 4.13 23.64 -2.39
CA PRO A 103 4.79 23.11 -3.58
C PRO A 103 6.32 23.03 -3.42
N SER A 104 6.93 23.99 -2.73
CA SER A 104 8.36 24.01 -2.43
C SER A 104 8.84 22.81 -1.61
N GLU A 105 8.05 22.34 -0.64
CA GLU A 105 8.40 21.15 0.16
C GLU A 105 8.40 19.88 -0.72
N ILE A 106 7.47 19.79 -1.66
CA ILE A 106 7.38 18.68 -2.62
C ILE A 106 8.61 18.71 -3.54
N PHE A 107 8.96 19.86 -4.11
CA PHE A 107 10.14 19.98 -4.96
C PHE A 107 11.44 19.72 -4.17
N ALA A 108 11.56 20.18 -2.93
CA ALA A 108 12.70 19.87 -2.08
C ALA A 108 12.83 18.36 -1.83
N ALA A 109 11.72 17.65 -1.66
CA ALA A 109 11.74 16.19 -1.55
C ALA A 109 12.19 15.51 -2.84
N ILE A 110 11.68 15.94 -3.99
CA ILE A 110 12.08 15.42 -5.30
C ILE A 110 13.57 15.67 -5.55
N THR A 111 14.08 16.87 -5.24
CA THR A 111 15.51 17.17 -5.35
C THR A 111 16.34 16.24 -4.46
N ARG A 112 15.89 15.95 -3.23
CA ARG A 112 16.56 14.97 -2.36
C ARG A 112 16.58 13.57 -2.95
N TRP A 113 15.50 13.13 -3.60
CA TRP A 113 15.46 11.84 -4.29
C TRP A 113 16.39 11.77 -5.50
N ILE A 114 16.52 12.87 -6.23
CA ILE A 114 17.47 12.97 -7.35
C ILE A 114 18.91 12.90 -6.84
N ASN A 115 19.24 13.66 -5.79
CA ASN A 115 20.57 13.64 -5.20
C ASN A 115 20.94 12.27 -4.60
N ALA A 116 19.95 11.54 -4.08
CA ALA A 116 20.13 10.18 -3.58
C ALA A 116 20.18 9.12 -4.70
N GLY A 117 20.03 9.49 -5.97
CA GLY A 117 20.10 8.58 -7.11
C GLY A 117 18.89 7.65 -7.29
N VAL A 118 17.87 7.76 -6.43
CA VAL A 118 16.66 6.91 -6.48
C VAL A 118 15.62 7.39 -7.50
N VAL A 119 15.75 8.63 -7.97
CA VAL A 119 14.88 9.23 -8.99
C VAL A 119 15.71 9.95 -10.03
N LYS A 120 15.37 9.80 -11.31
CA LYS A 120 15.93 10.55 -12.43
C LYS A 120 14.90 11.53 -12.98
N ARG A 121 15.36 12.74 -13.33
CA ARG A 121 14.54 13.74 -14.01
C ARG A 121 14.50 13.42 -15.51
N LYS A 122 13.30 13.28 -16.07
CA LYS A 122 13.03 13.20 -17.50
C LYS A 122 12.57 14.55 -18.04
N THR A 123 12.21 14.59 -19.33
CA THR A 123 11.70 15.77 -20.02
C THR A 123 10.37 16.25 -19.43
N ARG A 124 10.13 17.57 -19.52
CA ARG A 124 8.84 18.22 -19.19
C ARG A 124 8.30 17.98 -17.77
N GLY A 125 9.18 17.83 -16.77
CA GLY A 125 8.77 17.67 -15.37
C GLY A 125 8.25 16.28 -15.00
N LEU A 126 8.57 15.29 -15.85
CA LEU A 126 8.39 13.87 -15.54
C LEU A 126 9.61 13.36 -14.77
N TYR A 127 9.36 12.52 -13.77
CA TYR A 127 10.37 11.87 -12.95
C TYR A 127 10.25 10.36 -13.10
N GLU A 128 11.37 9.66 -13.08
CA GLU A 128 11.41 8.20 -13.14
C GLU A 128 12.13 7.65 -11.91
N ARG A 129 11.53 6.65 -11.27
CA ARG A 129 12.19 5.91 -10.19
C ARG A 129 13.20 4.92 -10.78
N VAL A 130 14.41 4.92 -10.24
CA VAL A 130 15.53 4.05 -10.65
C VAL A 130 15.42 2.70 -9.95
#